data_AF-A0A931N976-F1
#
_entry.id   AF-A0A931N976-F1
#
_cell.length_a   1.000
_cell.length_b   1.000
_cell.length_c   1.000
_cell.angle_alpha   90.00
_cell.angle_beta   90.00
_cell.angle_gamma   90.00
#
_symmetry.space_group_name_H-M   'P 1'
#
loop_
_entity.id
_entity.type
_entity.pdbx_description
1 polymer ?
#
loop_
_entity_poly.entity_id
_entity_poly.type
_entity_poly.pdbx_seq_one_letter_code
_entity_poly.pdbx_strand_id
1 'polypeptide(L)' 'MQKGTLKNGFTCVPVRAVAETLGVEVTWDNKSRTVHINK' A
#
# COMPACT_ATOMS: atom_id res chain seq x y z
N MET A 1 4.38 -10.08 10.15
CA MET A 1 3.01 -9.55 9.99
C MET A 1 3.02 -8.07 10.36
N GLN A 2 2.94 -7.17 9.37
CA GLN A 2 3.01 -5.73 9.59
C GLN A 2 1.61 -5.24 10.03
N LYS A 3 1.45 -5.03 11.34
CA LYS A 3 0.16 -4.72 11.97
C LYS A 3 -0.27 -3.30 11.60
N GLY A 4 -1.54 -3.13 11.21
CA GLY A 4 -2.11 -1.80 10.99
C GLY A 4 -2.04 -0.97 12.27
N THR A 5 -1.66 0.29 12.15
CA THR A 5 -1.52 1.21 13.30
C THR A 5 -2.66 2.21 13.28
N LEU A 6 -3.37 2.32 14.40
CA LEU A 6 -4.37 3.36 14.62
C LEU A 6 -3.66 4.69 14.83
N LYS A 7 -3.90 5.66 13.95
CA LYS A 7 -3.44 7.04 14.06
C LYS A 7 -4.61 7.98 13.85
N ASN A 8 -4.83 8.89 14.81
CA ASN A 8 -5.84 9.95 14.73
C ASN A 8 -7.26 9.45 14.38
N GLY A 9 -7.66 8.27 14.89
CA GLY A 9 -8.96 7.66 14.60
C GLY A 9 -9.03 6.92 13.25
N PHE A 10 -7.98 6.96 12.44
CA PHE A 10 -7.88 6.21 11.18
C PHE A 10 -6.98 4.99 11.36
N THR A 11 -7.37 3.87 10.76
CA THR A 11 -6.53 2.68 10.73
C THR A 11 -5.62 2.77 9.51
N CYS A 12 -4.32 2.98 9.74
CA CYS A 12 -3.34 2.89 8.68
C CYS A 12 -3.05 1.41 8.40
N VAL A 13 -3.37 0.97 7.19
CA VAL A 13 -3.11 -0.41 6.72
C VAL A 13 -2.02 -0.41 5.66
N PRO A 14 -1.26 -1.51 5.52
CA PRO A 14 -0.25 -1.61 4.47
C PRO A 14 -0.90 -1.54 3.08
N VAL A 15 -0.61 -0.50 2.32
CA VAL A 15 -1.21 -0.28 0.98
C VAL A 15 -0.99 -1.46 0.04
N ARG A 16 0.19 -2.09 0.08
CA ARG A 16 0.52 -3.26 -0.75
C ARG A 16 -0.40 -4.44 -0.44
N ALA A 17 -0.66 -4.71 0.83
CA ALA A 17 -1.53 -5.80 1.24
C ALA A 17 -2.97 -5.58 0.74
N VAL A 18 -3.45 -4.34 0.74
CA VAL A 18 -4.79 -4.01 0.22
C VAL A 18 -4.83 -4.09 -1.31
N ALA A 19 -3.80 -3.63 -2.00
CA ALA A 19 -3.75 -3.68 -3.46
C ALA A 19 -3.67 -5.13 -3.99
N GLU A 20 -2.84 -5.97 -3.38
CA GLU A 20 -2.71 -7.38 -3.75
C GLU A 20 -4.02 -8.17 -3.55
N THR A 21 -4.75 -7.92 -2.46
CA THR A 21 -6.05 -8.59 -2.23
C THR A 21 -7.13 -8.17 -3.22
N LEU A 22 -7.00 -6.96 -3.80
CA LEU A 22 -7.86 -6.46 -4.86
C LEU A 22 -7.43 -6.93 -6.26
N GLY A 23 -6.34 -7.70 -6.37
CA GLY A 23 -5.78 -8.18 -7.63
C GLY A 23 -5.09 -7.07 -8.44
N VAL A 24 -4.59 -6.04 -7.78
CA VAL A 24 -3.98 -4.87 -8.40
C VAL A 24 -2.46 -4.97 -8.31
N GLU A 25 -1.76 -4.65 -9.39
CA GLU A 25 -0.30 -4.66 -9.44
C GLU A 25 0.28 -3.38 -8.84
N VAL A 26 1.21 -3.53 -7.88
CA VAL A 26 1.92 -2.43 -7.25
C VAL A 26 3.38 -2.46 -7.66
N THR A 27 3.82 -1.43 -8.38
CA THR A 27 5.23 -1.27 -8.76
C THR A 27 5.84 -0.06 -8.06
N TRP A 28 7.15 -0.15 -7.78
CA TRP A 28 7.91 0.91 -7.14
C TRP A 28 8.92 1.50 -8.13
N ASP A 29 8.79 2.78 -8.42
CA ASP A 29 9.83 3.52 -9.13
C ASP A 29 10.81 4.12 -8.12
N ASN A 30 11.99 3.51 -8.04
CA ASN A 30 13.04 3.95 -7.13
C ASN A 30 13.68 5.30 -7.52
N LYS A 31 13.58 5.71 -8.80
CA LYS A 31 14.16 6.97 -9.26
C LYS A 31 13.33 8.17 -8.80
N SER A 32 12.02 8.08 -8.97
CA SER A 32 11.09 9.14 -8.53
C SER A 32 10.60 8.96 -7.09
N ARG A 33 10.88 7.81 -6.46
CA ARG A 33 10.32 7.39 -5.16
C ARG A 33 8.79 7.37 -5.18
N THR A 34 8.23 6.89 -6.29
CA THR A 34 6.79 6.87 -6.54
C THR A 34 6.27 5.45 -6.54
N VAL A 35 5.09 5.26 -5.93
CA VAL A 35 4.33 4.02 -6.04
C VAL A 35 3.37 4.13 -7.22
N HIS A 36 3.40 3.16 -8.13
CA HIS A 36 2.41 3.02 -9.20
C HIS A 36 1.47 1.86 -8.87
N ILE A 37 0.18 2.09 -9.08
CA ILE A 37 -0.89 1.13 -8.80
C ILE A 37 -1.71 0.98 -10.09
N ASN A 38 -1.60 -0.18 -10.74
CA ASN A 38 -2.24 -0.47 -12.03
C ASN A 38 -3.14 -1.72 -11.91
N LYS A 39 -4.30 -1.69 -12.58
CA LYS A 39 -5.28 -2.77 -12.60
C LYS A 39 -5.31 -3.46 -13.96
#